data_AF-A0A5C7YNB9-F1
#
_entry.id   AF-A0A5C7YNB9-F1
#
_cell.length_a   1.000
_cell.length_b   1.000
_cell.length_c   1.000
_cell.angle_alpha   90.00
_cell.angle_beta   90.00
_cell.angle_gamma   90.00
#
_symmetry.space_group_name_H-M   'P 1'
#
loop_
_entity.id
_entity.type
_entity.pdbx_description
1 polymer ?
#
loop_
_entity_poly.entity_id
_entity_poly.type
_entity_poly.pdbx_seq_one_letter_code
_entity_poly.pdbx_strand_id
1 'polypeptide(L)'
;MKLLKLSFLFVFFGLLSCQKVKQVEANEKNVVEKATDSSASEEFEMYEMSEMAALMEQMYVDNQRLKDRIIKGDTIGKFPQHFIKIHKAVMTDEHDKDAFFDEQAQKFIQAQELIYKDPKNAKKHFNNGVDACIQCHQVKCSGPIPRIKKLYIK
;
A
#
# COMPACT_ATOMS: atom_id res chain seq x y z
N MET A 1 -26.01 6.09 44.48
CA MET A 1 -27.29 5.76 43.80
C MET A 1 -26.97 5.36 42.37
N LYS A 2 -26.79 4.06 42.11
CA LYS A 2 -27.67 3.22 41.23
C LYS A 2 -27.90 3.87 39.85
N LEU A 3 -27.04 3.59 38.87
CA LEU A 3 -27.24 2.55 37.82
C LEU A 3 -28.52 2.77 37.01
N LEU A 4 -28.35 3.26 35.77
CA LEU A 4 -29.31 3.03 34.70
C LEU A 4 -28.54 2.53 33.47
N LYS A 5 -28.44 1.20 33.38
CA LYS A 5 -28.07 0.49 32.14
C LYS A 5 -29.35 0.41 31.30
N LEU A 6 -29.31 0.92 30.07
CA LEU A 6 -30.31 0.58 29.07
C LEU A 6 -29.62 -0.19 27.95
N SER A 7 -29.62 -1.52 28.14
CA SER A 7 -29.32 -2.51 27.12
C SER A 7 -30.46 -2.49 26.11
N PHE A 8 -30.17 -2.20 24.84
CA PHE A 8 -31.11 -2.44 23.75
C PHE A 8 -30.54 -3.56 22.88
N LEU A 9 -30.92 -4.77 23.26
CA LEU A 9 -30.72 -6.01 22.53
C LEU A 9 -31.70 -6.02 21.34
N PHE A 10 -31.26 -5.62 20.15
CA PHE A 10 -32.03 -5.80 18.92
C PHE A 10 -31.72 -7.18 18.33
N VAL A 11 -32.42 -8.19 18.83
CA VAL A 11 -32.53 -9.52 18.21
C VAL A 11 -33.91 -9.60 17.57
N PHE A 12 -33.97 -9.55 16.24
CA PHE A 12 -35.08 -10.08 15.43
C PHE A 12 -34.55 -10.32 14.01
N PHE A 13 -34.15 -11.55 13.69
CA PHE A 13 -34.95 -12.59 13.02
C PHE A 13 -35.23 -12.26 11.54
N GLY A 14 -34.53 -12.97 10.65
CA GLY A 14 -34.68 -12.89 9.20
C GLY A 14 -34.01 -14.08 8.50
N LEU A 15 -34.24 -15.29 9.01
CA LEU A 15 -34.09 -16.50 8.20
C LEU A 15 -35.37 -16.65 7.38
N LEU A 16 -35.25 -16.66 6.05
CA LEU A 16 -35.95 -17.54 5.10
C LEU A 16 -35.87 -16.91 3.70
N SER A 17 -35.03 -17.45 2.82
CA SER A 17 -35.51 -17.87 1.49
C SER A 17 -34.45 -18.73 0.81
N CYS A 18 -34.65 -20.04 0.91
CA CYS A 18 -34.04 -21.03 0.04
C CYS A 18 -35.22 -21.68 -0.70
N GLN A 19 -35.43 -21.35 -1.97
CA GLN A 19 -36.31 -22.12 -2.84
C GLN A 19 -35.48 -22.70 -3.98
N LYS A 20 -35.33 -24.02 -3.89
CA LYS A 20 -34.75 -24.89 -4.90
C LYS A 20 -35.88 -25.33 -5.86
N VAL A 21 -35.46 -25.83 -7.02
CA VAL A 21 -36.17 -26.74 -7.96
C VAL A 21 -37.09 -26.08 -9.01
N LYS A 22 -36.68 -26.08 -10.30
CA LYS A 22 -37.01 -27.14 -11.28
C LYS A 22 -36.36 -26.89 -12.65
N GLN A 23 -35.63 -27.91 -13.11
CA GLN A 23 -35.24 -28.15 -14.49
C GLN A 23 -36.47 -28.49 -15.34
N VAL A 24 -36.52 -28.04 -16.60
CA VAL A 24 -37.07 -28.81 -17.73
C VAL A 24 -36.23 -28.47 -18.97
N GLU A 25 -35.60 -29.50 -19.53
CA GLU A 25 -35.01 -29.52 -20.86
C GLU A 25 -36.06 -29.92 -21.91
N ALA A 26 -35.78 -29.51 -23.15
CA ALA A 26 -35.97 -30.21 -24.43
C ALA A 26 -36.83 -29.47 -25.47
N ASN A 27 -36.16 -28.89 -26.46
CA ASN A 27 -36.47 -29.16 -27.86
C ASN A 27 -35.20 -29.03 -28.73
N GLU A 28 -34.68 -30.16 -29.20
CA GLU A 28 -33.76 -30.32 -30.35
C GLU A 28 -34.45 -29.77 -31.62
N LYS A 29 -33.85 -29.31 -32.72
CA LYS A 29 -32.58 -29.55 -33.41
C LYS A 29 -32.58 -28.52 -34.56
N ASN A 30 -31.44 -27.92 -34.89
CA ASN A 30 -30.93 -27.97 -36.27
C ASN A 30 -29.50 -27.41 -36.37
N VAL A 31 -28.64 -28.32 -36.85
CA VAL A 31 -27.41 -28.13 -37.63
C VAL A 31 -26.18 -27.54 -36.94
N VAL A 32 -25.28 -28.48 -36.67
CA VAL A 32 -23.83 -28.37 -36.59
C VAL A 32 -23.26 -27.63 -37.79
N GLU A 33 -22.53 -26.54 -37.54
CA GLU A 33 -21.28 -26.25 -38.25
C GLU A 33 -20.17 -26.06 -37.22
N LYS A 34 -19.16 -26.92 -37.31
CA LYS A 34 -17.93 -26.91 -36.53
C LYS A 34 -16.84 -26.31 -37.41
N ALA A 35 -16.26 -25.19 -36.99
CA ALA A 35 -14.87 -24.83 -37.29
C ALA A 35 -14.41 -23.76 -36.27
N THR A 36 -13.59 -24.18 -35.29
CA THR A 36 -12.18 -23.76 -35.08
C THR A 36 -12.05 -22.43 -34.30
N ASP A 37 -11.73 -22.50 -33.00
CA ASP A 37 -10.35 -22.48 -32.46
C ASP A 37 -9.72 -21.10 -32.70
N SER A 38 -9.67 -20.17 -31.74
CA SER A 38 -8.77 -20.25 -30.59
C SER A 38 -9.29 -19.45 -29.38
N SER A 39 -9.62 -20.13 -28.29
CA SER A 39 -9.60 -19.50 -26.97
C SER A 39 -8.14 -19.52 -26.48
N ALA A 40 -7.32 -18.62 -27.02
CA ALA A 40 -6.15 -18.19 -26.29
C ALA A 40 -6.67 -17.33 -25.13
N SER A 41 -7.04 -17.98 -24.02
CA SER A 41 -7.04 -17.28 -22.75
C SER A 41 -5.59 -16.90 -22.51
N GLU A 42 -5.23 -15.68 -22.88
CA GLU A 42 -4.05 -15.03 -22.33
C GLU A 42 -4.13 -15.24 -20.83
N GLU A 43 -3.21 -16.04 -20.30
CA GLU A 43 -3.08 -16.25 -18.88
C GLU A 43 -2.78 -14.88 -18.29
N PHE A 44 -3.80 -14.26 -17.69
CA PHE A 44 -3.63 -12.98 -17.01
C PHE A 44 -2.70 -13.22 -15.82
N GLU A 45 -1.41 -13.01 -16.03
CA GLU A 45 -0.41 -13.08 -14.97
C GLU A 45 -0.73 -11.95 -13.97
N MET A 46 -1.16 -12.36 -12.77
CA MET A 46 -1.51 -11.42 -11.73
C MET A 46 -0.24 -10.72 -11.26
N TYR A 47 -0.20 -9.40 -11.35
CA TYR A 47 0.96 -8.61 -10.96
C TYR A 47 1.34 -8.86 -9.49
N GLU A 48 2.54 -9.39 -9.27
CA GLU A 48 3.14 -9.52 -7.95
C GLU A 48 4.01 -8.30 -7.62
N MET A 49 3.88 -7.82 -6.38
CA MET A 49 4.72 -6.73 -5.89
C MET A 49 6.14 -7.24 -5.66
N SER A 50 7.13 -6.55 -6.26
CA SER A 50 8.54 -6.79 -5.90
C SER A 50 8.79 -6.49 -4.42
N GLU A 51 9.86 -7.07 -3.87
CA GLU A 51 10.26 -6.78 -2.50
C GLU A 51 10.46 -5.27 -2.26
N MET A 52 11.02 -4.56 -3.24
CA MET A 52 11.18 -3.11 -3.18
C MET A 52 9.82 -2.41 -3.15
N ALA A 53 8.89 -2.78 -4.02
CA ALA A 53 7.58 -2.15 -4.08
C ALA A 53 6.80 -2.37 -2.77
N ALA A 54 6.87 -3.57 -2.20
CA ALA A 54 6.27 -3.87 -0.90
C ALA A 54 6.93 -3.06 0.24
N LEU A 55 8.26 -2.92 0.22
CA LEU A 55 8.99 -2.11 1.19
C LEU A 55 8.61 -0.62 1.11
N MET A 56 8.48 -0.07 -0.10
CA MET A 56 8.07 1.33 -0.30
C MET A 56 6.65 1.60 0.21
N GLU A 57 5.73 0.67 0.00
CA GLU A 57 4.38 0.79 0.56
C GLU A 57 4.40 0.75 2.10
N GLN A 58 5.20 -0.14 2.68
CA GLN A 58 5.38 -0.19 4.13
C GLN A 58 5.97 1.13 4.67
N MET A 59 7.02 1.67 4.03
CA MET A 59 7.61 2.95 4.39
C MET A 59 6.60 4.09 4.31
N TYR A 60 5.73 4.09 3.29
CA TYR A 60 4.69 5.09 3.15
C TYR A 60 3.70 5.04 4.32
N VAL A 61 3.20 3.86 4.67
CA VAL A 61 2.26 3.67 5.78
C VAL A 61 2.88 4.08 7.12
N ASP A 62 4.14 3.73 7.35
CA ASP A 62 4.83 4.13 8.59
C ASP A 62 5.08 5.64 8.65
N ASN A 63 5.36 6.28 7.52
CA ASN A 63 5.46 7.74 7.45
C ASN A 63 4.10 8.43 7.60
N GLN A 64 2.98 7.84 7.18
CA GLN A 64 1.65 8.36 7.50
C GLN A 64 1.40 8.36 9.01
N ARG A 65 1.70 7.25 9.68
CA ARG A 65 1.55 7.14 11.14
C ARG A 65 2.47 8.13 11.87
N LEU A 66 3.71 8.27 11.40
CA LEU A 66 4.66 9.23 11.96
C LEU A 66 4.18 10.67 11.78
N LYS A 67 3.68 11.02 10.58
CA LYS A 67 3.08 12.32 10.30
C LYS A 67 2.00 12.66 11.35
N ASP A 68 1.09 11.73 11.59
CA ASP A 68 0.00 11.93 12.55
C ASP A 68 0.51 12.18 13.97
N ARG A 69 1.54 11.44 14.41
CA ARG A 69 2.17 11.66 15.71
C ARG A 69 2.83 13.03 15.80
N ILE A 70 3.55 13.46 14.77
CA ILE A 70 4.20 14.78 14.73
C ILE A 70 3.15 15.90 14.82
N ILE A 71 2.04 15.78 14.08
CA ILE A 71 0.96 16.78 14.10
C ILE A 71 0.29 16.87 15.49
N LYS A 72 0.12 15.73 16.18
CA LYS A 72 -0.49 15.67 17.51
C LYS A 72 0.46 16.07 18.64
N GLY A 73 1.75 16.21 18.36
CA GLY A 73 2.78 16.40 19.40
C GLY A 73 3.04 15.14 20.24
N ASP A 74 2.71 13.96 19.71
CA ASP A 74 2.97 12.68 20.37
C ASP A 74 4.46 12.30 20.30
N THR A 75 4.85 11.29 21.09
CA THR A 75 6.21 10.74 21.02
C THR A 75 6.51 10.17 19.64
N ILE A 76 7.63 10.59 19.04
CA ILE A 76 8.05 10.17 17.69
C ILE A 76 8.47 8.69 17.64
N GLY A 77 9.08 8.19 18.72
CA GLY A 77 9.54 6.81 18.85
C GLY A 77 10.99 6.62 18.39
N LYS A 78 11.28 5.46 17.78
CA LYS A 78 12.61 5.09 17.27
C LYS A 78 12.55 4.88 15.77
N PHE A 79 13.69 5.09 15.11
CA PHE A 79 13.84 4.86 13.67
C PHE A 79 13.49 3.39 13.31
N PRO A 80 12.58 3.14 12.35
CA PRO A 80 12.21 1.80 11.93
C PRO A 80 13.36 1.13 11.16
N GLN A 81 14.03 0.17 11.80
CA GLN A 81 15.22 -0.48 11.24
C GLN A 81 14.97 -1.22 9.92
N HIS A 82 13.73 -1.58 9.60
CA HIS A 82 13.41 -2.23 8.34
C HIS A 82 13.59 -1.29 7.14
N PHE A 83 13.68 0.03 7.32
CA PHE A 83 13.95 0.97 6.22
C PHE A 83 15.32 0.70 5.59
N ILE A 84 16.30 0.22 6.36
CA ILE A 84 17.66 -0.13 5.87
C ILE A 84 17.63 -1.22 4.79
N LYS A 85 16.55 -2.01 4.70
CA LYS A 85 16.35 -3.00 3.65
C LYS A 85 16.31 -2.40 2.24
N ILE A 86 16.13 -1.08 2.11
CA ILE A 86 16.14 -0.36 0.82
C ILE A 86 17.42 -0.63 0.01
N HIS A 87 18.55 -0.88 0.67
CA HIS A 87 19.81 -1.19 -0.02
C HIS A 87 19.86 -2.62 -0.58
N LYS A 88 18.96 -3.50 -0.14
CA LYS A 88 19.03 -4.94 -0.40
C LYS A 88 17.81 -5.51 -1.11
N ALA A 89 16.63 -4.92 -0.91
CA ALA A 89 15.38 -5.41 -1.49
C ALA A 89 15.49 -5.54 -3.01
N VAL A 90 14.90 -6.61 -3.54
CA VAL A 90 14.86 -6.91 -4.97
C VAL A 90 13.93 -5.92 -5.69
N MET A 91 14.44 -5.33 -6.77
CA MET A 91 13.70 -4.40 -7.62
C MET A 91 12.70 -5.13 -8.52
N THR A 92 11.70 -4.40 -9.03
CA THR A 92 10.86 -4.90 -10.13
C THR A 92 11.69 -5.01 -11.42
N ASP A 93 12.55 -4.03 -11.69
CA ASP A 93 13.56 -4.06 -12.76
C ASP A 93 14.95 -3.95 -12.11
N GLU A 94 15.82 -4.93 -12.31
CA GLU A 94 17.15 -4.95 -11.72
C GLU A 94 18.02 -3.77 -12.16
N HIS A 95 17.80 -3.22 -13.36
CA HIS A 95 18.56 -2.08 -13.88
C HIS A 95 18.26 -0.78 -13.11
N ASP A 96 17.15 -0.71 -12.37
CA ASP A 96 16.84 0.43 -11.53
C ASP A 96 17.79 0.56 -10.33
N LYS A 97 18.47 -0.52 -9.95
CA LYS A 97 19.47 -0.54 -8.89
C LYS A 97 20.85 -0.08 -9.38
N ASP A 98 20.94 1.20 -9.68
CA ASP A 98 22.17 1.86 -10.12
C ASP A 98 22.77 2.77 -9.03
N ALA A 99 23.89 3.43 -9.36
CA ALA A 99 24.57 4.35 -8.45
C ALA A 99 23.68 5.52 -8.00
N PHE A 100 22.77 6.00 -8.86
CA PHE A 100 21.81 7.03 -8.48
C PHE A 100 20.85 6.50 -7.42
N PHE A 101 20.30 5.30 -7.60
CA PHE A 101 19.42 4.69 -6.60
C PHE A 101 20.14 4.53 -5.26
N ASP A 102 21.36 4.00 -5.25
CA ASP A 102 22.12 3.79 -4.01
C ASP A 102 22.39 5.10 -3.27
N GLU A 103 22.75 6.16 -3.99
CA GLU A 103 22.94 7.50 -3.42
C GLU A 103 21.64 8.05 -2.81
N GLN A 104 20.52 7.95 -3.54
CA GLN A 104 19.23 8.47 -3.05
C GLN A 104 18.69 7.63 -1.90
N ALA A 105 18.87 6.32 -1.91
CA ALA A 105 18.53 5.44 -0.79
C ALA A 105 19.29 5.86 0.47
N GLN A 106 20.59 6.13 0.36
CA GLN A 106 21.40 6.61 1.47
C GLN A 106 20.93 7.98 2.00
N LYS A 107 20.62 8.92 1.10
CA LYS A 107 20.08 10.24 1.45
C LYS A 107 18.73 10.14 2.16
N PHE A 108 17.84 9.27 1.66
CA PHE A 108 16.55 8.99 2.29
C PHE A 108 16.71 8.46 3.71
N ILE A 109 17.58 7.47 3.93
CA ILE A 109 17.84 6.91 5.27
C ILE A 109 18.37 7.99 6.21
N GLN A 110 19.34 8.80 5.78
CA GLN A 110 19.87 9.89 6.59
C GLN A 110 18.79 10.92 6.97
N ALA A 111 17.95 11.31 6.01
CA ALA A 111 16.85 12.23 6.25
C ALA A 111 15.83 11.65 7.25
N GLN A 112 15.49 10.37 7.12
CA GLN A 112 14.57 9.68 8.02
C GLN A 112 15.13 9.56 9.44
N GLU A 113 16.40 9.17 9.59
CA GLU A 113 17.06 9.09 10.90
C GLU A 113 17.07 10.43 11.63
N LEU A 114 17.24 11.54 10.90
CA LEU A 114 17.32 12.87 11.49
C LEU A 114 16.02 13.27 12.22
N ILE A 115 14.87 12.78 11.77
CA ILE A 115 13.57 12.99 12.44
C ILE A 115 13.61 12.48 13.90
N TYR A 116 14.29 11.35 14.12
CA TYR A 116 14.39 10.70 15.43
C TYR A 116 15.56 11.24 16.26
N LYS A 117 16.64 11.70 15.61
CA LYS A 117 17.81 12.29 16.28
C LYS A 117 17.55 13.71 16.77
N ASP A 118 16.68 14.45 16.09
CA ASP A 118 16.27 15.81 16.47
C ASP A 118 14.73 15.97 16.50
N PRO A 119 14.05 15.42 17.53
CA PRO A 119 12.60 15.49 17.67
C PRO A 119 12.05 16.92 17.75
N LYS A 120 12.86 17.88 18.20
CA LYS A 120 12.43 19.29 18.34
C LYS A 120 12.13 19.93 16.98
N ASN A 121 12.81 19.50 15.93
CA ASN A 121 12.62 19.99 14.56
C ASN A 121 11.95 18.94 13.65
N ALA A 122 11.24 17.97 14.24
CA ALA A 122 10.71 16.81 13.53
C ALA A 122 9.84 17.17 12.31
N LYS A 123 9.02 18.23 12.37
CA LYS A 123 8.23 18.68 11.22
C LYS A 123 9.11 19.04 10.01
N LYS A 124 10.19 19.80 10.24
CA LYS A 124 11.14 20.18 9.19
C LYS A 124 11.85 18.95 8.64
N HIS A 125 12.39 18.10 9.52
CA HIS A 125 13.10 16.89 9.12
C HIS A 125 12.19 15.89 8.41
N PHE A 126 10.92 15.78 8.82
CA PHE A 126 9.93 14.95 8.16
C PHE A 126 9.66 15.45 6.74
N ASN A 127 9.45 16.75 6.55
CA ASN A 127 9.27 17.33 5.22
C ASN A 127 10.52 17.13 4.33
N ASN A 128 11.73 17.25 4.88
CA ASN A 128 12.96 16.91 4.17
C ASN A 128 13.03 15.41 3.80
N GLY A 129 12.50 14.52 4.66
CA GLY A 129 12.34 13.10 4.36
C GLY A 129 11.35 12.86 3.20
N VAL A 130 10.26 13.62 3.14
CA VAL A 130 9.31 13.60 2.01
C VAL A 130 9.98 14.10 0.72
N ASP A 131 10.82 15.13 0.80
CA ASP A 131 11.62 15.62 -0.33
C ASP A 131 12.54 14.52 -0.86
N ALA A 132 13.23 13.79 0.03
CA ALA A 132 14.11 12.69 -0.34
C ALA A 132 13.34 11.55 -1.05
N CYS A 133 12.12 11.22 -0.62
CA CYS A 133 11.26 10.30 -1.35
C CYS A 133 11.02 10.81 -2.78
N ILE A 134 10.62 12.08 -2.93
CA ILE A 134 10.29 12.66 -4.24
C ILE A 134 11.52 12.72 -5.16
N GLN A 135 12.71 13.03 -4.64
CA GLN A 135 13.94 13.10 -5.45
C GLN A 135 14.26 11.76 -6.13
N CYS A 136 14.12 10.63 -5.42
CA CYS A 136 14.28 9.32 -6.02
C CYS A 136 13.15 9.03 -7.02
N HIS A 137 11.90 9.25 -6.62
CA HIS A 137 10.72 8.97 -7.44
C HIS A 137 10.62 9.81 -8.71
N GLN A 138 11.19 11.01 -8.75
CA GLN A 138 11.27 11.84 -9.95
C GLN A 138 12.03 11.17 -11.09
N VAL A 139 12.99 10.30 -10.76
CA VAL A 139 13.85 9.62 -11.74
C VAL A 139 13.47 8.16 -11.92
N LYS A 140 13.17 7.44 -10.83
CA LYS A 140 12.97 5.98 -10.86
C LYS A 140 11.52 5.56 -11.10
N CYS A 141 10.57 6.21 -10.44
CA CYS A 141 9.16 5.84 -10.56
C CYS A 141 8.26 7.01 -10.16
N SER A 142 7.70 7.70 -11.14
CA SER A 142 6.95 8.94 -10.92
C SER A 142 5.50 8.74 -10.43
N GLY A 143 4.95 7.54 -10.61
CA GLY A 143 3.56 7.21 -10.28
C GLY A 143 3.13 7.54 -8.84
N PRO A 144 3.93 7.22 -7.81
CA PRO A 144 3.58 7.52 -6.41
C PRO A 144 3.68 9.00 -6.00
N ILE A 145 4.30 9.88 -6.80
CA ILE A 145 4.61 11.27 -6.39
C ILE A 145 3.37 12.05 -5.89
N PRO A 146 2.20 12.03 -6.56
CA PRO A 146 1.01 12.73 -6.07
C PRO A 146 0.55 12.24 -4.68
N ARG A 147 0.73 10.94 -4.39
CA ARG A 147 0.41 10.35 -3.09
C ARG A 147 1.45 10.71 -2.04
N ILE A 148 2.73 10.71 -2.38
CA ILE A 148 3.84 11.10 -1.48
C ILE A 148 3.71 12.56 -1.06
N LYS A 149 3.37 13.48 -1.99
CA LYS A 149 3.15 14.90 -1.67
C LYS A 149 2.05 15.13 -0.62
N LYS A 150 1.12 14.20 -0.43
CA LYS A 150 0.11 14.30 0.65
C LYS A 150 0.73 14.10 2.04
N LEU A 151 1.96 13.58 2.15
CA LEU A 151 2.64 13.41 3.42
C LEU A 151 3.10 14.73 4.04
N TYR A 152 3.41 15.78 3.26
CA TYR A 152 3.87 17.04 3.81
C TYR A 152 2.99 17.56 4.96
N ILE A 153 3.66 18.07 5.99
CA ILE A 153 3.03 18.75 7.12
C ILE A 153 3.08 20.24 6.83
N LYS A 154 1.90 20.86 6.71
CA LYS A 154 1.73 22.32 6.51
C LYS A 154 2.01 23.08 7.79
#